data_AF-A0A821B1H7-F1
#
_entry.id   AF-A0A821B1H7-F1
#
_cell.length_a   1.000
_cell.length_b   1.000
_cell.length_c   1.000
_cell.angle_alpha   90.00
_cell.angle_beta   90.00
_cell.angle_gamma   90.00
#
_symmetry.space_group_name_H-M   'P 1'
#
loop_
_entity.id
_entity.type
_entity.pdbx_description
1 polymer ?
#
loop_
_entity_poly.entity_id
_entity_poly.type
_entity_poly.pdbx_seq_one_letter_code
_entity_poly.pdbx_strand_id
1 'polypeptide(L)'
;MDILNELKPMKQAFPSTVALIKGAVTFPVSSVVCERAFSRMKLIKNYARNSMGDERLSDLSVLAIERDFDIDFEKVIDVFAIQHKNSRILLM
;
A
#
# COMPACT_ATOMS: atom_id res chain seq x y z
N MET A 1 -3.08 -17.18 -10.44
CA MET A 1 -2.60 -17.81 -9.18
C MET A 1 -2.45 -19.32 -9.31
N ASP A 2 -2.65 -19.85 -10.51
CA ASP A 2 -2.92 -21.27 -10.78
C ASP A 2 -1.65 -22.11 -10.88
N ILE A 3 -0.57 -21.51 -11.39
CA ILE A 3 0.74 -22.16 -11.57
C ILE A 3 1.34 -22.59 -10.22
N LEU A 4 1.21 -21.78 -9.17
CA LEU A 4 1.70 -22.13 -7.83
C LEU A 4 0.89 -23.26 -7.19
N ASN A 5 -0.40 -23.38 -7.53
CA ASN A 5 -1.23 -24.47 -7.05
C ASN A 5 -0.92 -25.79 -7.77
N GLU A 6 -0.61 -25.74 -9.07
CA GLU A 6 -0.15 -26.90 -9.84
C GLU A 6 1.25 -27.39 -9.41
N LEU A 7 2.10 -26.50 -8.89
CA LEU A 7 3.45 -26.83 -8.45
C LEU A 7 3.52 -27.47 -7.04
N LYS A 8 2.44 -27.40 -6.26
CA LYS A 8 2.34 -27.99 -4.90
C LYS A 8 2.70 -29.48 -4.85
N PRO A 9 2.16 -30.36 -5.71
CA PRO A 9 2.51 -31.79 -5.70
C PRO A 9 3.97 -32.07 -6.05
N MET A 10 4.62 -31.24 -6.88
CA MET A 10 6.01 -31.42 -7.28
C MET A 10 7.04 -30.96 -6.23
N LYS A 11 6.61 -30.25 -5.19
CA LYS A 11 7.48 -29.79 -4.09
C LYS A 11 8.22 -30.93 -3.40
N GLN A 12 7.62 -32.12 -3.37
CA GLN A 12 8.20 -33.30 -2.72
C GLN A 12 9.32 -33.94 -3.55
N ALA A 13 9.27 -33.81 -4.88
CA ALA A 13 10.28 -34.34 -5.79
C ALA A 13 11.41 -33.33 -6.08
N PHE A 14 11.09 -32.04 -6.18
CA PHE A 14 12.06 -30.99 -6.57
C PHE A 14 11.93 -29.71 -5.71
N PRO A 15 12.29 -29.76 -4.42
CA PRO A 15 12.08 -28.64 -3.49
C PRO A 15 12.83 -27.36 -3.90
N SER A 16 14.05 -27.48 -4.43
CA SER A 16 14.88 -26.34 -4.84
C SER A 16 14.32 -25.60 -6.06
N THR A 17 13.83 -26.34 -7.06
CA THR A 17 13.24 -25.77 -8.27
C THR A 17 11.93 -25.05 -7.97
N VAL A 18 11.10 -25.62 -7.10
CA VAL A 18 9.86 -25.00 -6.63
C VAL A 18 10.14 -23.70 -5.87
N ALA A 19 11.19 -23.65 -5.04
CA ALA A 19 11.59 -22.42 -4.34
C ALA A 19 12.06 -21.34 -5.32
N LEU A 20 12.84 -21.69 -6.34
CA LEU A 20 13.31 -20.76 -7.37
C LEU A 20 12.15 -20.17 -8.18
N ILE A 21 11.21 -21.02 -8.64
CA ILE A 21 10.04 -20.57 -9.40
C ILE A 21 9.14 -19.69 -8.53
N LYS A 22 8.96 -20.03 -7.25
CA LYS A 22 8.20 -19.19 -6.32
C LYS A 22 8.83 -17.80 -6.16
N GLY A 23 10.17 -17.73 -6.05
CA GLY A 23 10.92 -16.47 -6.05
C GLY A 23 10.73 -15.69 -7.36
N ALA A 24 10.84 -16.36 -8.50
CA ALA A 24 10.66 -15.77 -9.82
C ALA A 24 9.26 -15.15 -10.01
N VAL A 25 8.21 -15.80 -9.50
CA VAL A 25 6.81 -15.31 -9.58
C VAL A 25 6.56 -14.14 -8.63
N THR A 26 7.29 -14.03 -7.52
CA THR A 26 7.19 -12.88 -6.61
C THR A 26 7.91 -11.64 -7.13
N PHE A 27 8.85 -11.78 -8.07
CA PHE A 27 9.39 -10.60 -8.74
C PHE A 27 8.26 -9.92 -9.51
N PRO A 28 7.99 -8.64 -9.28
CA PRO A 28 7.03 -7.91 -10.09
C PRO A 28 7.61 -7.81 -11.51
N VAL A 29 7.19 -8.71 -12.40
CA VAL A 29 7.59 -8.69 -13.81
C VAL A 29 7.01 -7.45 -14.52
N SER A 30 5.94 -6.85 -13.96
CA SER A 30 5.27 -5.67 -14.53
C SER A 30 5.63 -4.39 -13.79
N SER A 31 6.09 -3.38 -14.52
CA SER A 31 6.29 -2.00 -14.02
C SER A 31 4.98 -1.30 -13.64
N VAL A 32 3.84 -1.80 -14.12
CA VAL A 32 2.51 -1.16 -13.99
C VAL A 32 2.11 -0.87 -12.54
N VAL A 33 2.40 -1.78 -11.60
CA VAL A 33 2.07 -1.57 -10.17
C VAL A 33 2.91 -0.44 -9.59
N CYS A 34 4.21 -0.42 -9.91
CA CYS A 34 5.12 0.65 -9.50
C CYS A 34 4.72 1.99 -10.13
N GLU A 35 4.42 2.02 -11.43
CA GLU A 35 3.94 3.22 -12.14
C GLU A 35 2.66 3.79 -11.52
N ARG A 36 1.72 2.92 -11.15
CA ARG A 36 0.50 3.31 -10.43
C ARG A 36 0.85 3.95 -9.08
N ALA A 37 1.73 3.32 -8.30
CA ALA A 37 2.17 3.86 -7.00
C ALA A 37 2.87 5.22 -7.14
N PHE A 38 3.80 5.36 -8.09
CA PHE A 38 4.49 6.63 -8.35
C PHE A 38 3.54 7.72 -8.87
N SER A 39 2.57 7.37 -9.71
CA SER A 39 1.54 8.31 -10.18
C SER A 39 0.67 8.83 -9.03
N ARG A 40 0.25 7.95 -8.12
CA ARG A 40 -0.46 8.34 -6.89
C ARG A 40 0.41 9.22 -5.99
N MET A 41 1.66 8.84 -5.74
CA MET A 41 2.58 9.61 -4.91
C MET A 41 2.84 11.01 -5.48
N LYS A 42 2.92 11.15 -6.82
CA LYS A 42 3.05 12.45 -7.50
C LYS A 42 1.84 13.37 -7.27
N LEU A 43 0.64 12.83 -7.09
CA LEU A 43 -0.55 13.63 -6.75
C LEU A 43 -0.52 14.11 -5.28
N ILE A 44 0.02 13.29 -4.38
CA ILE A 44 0.17 13.62 -2.96
C ILE A 44 1.24 14.70 -2.78
N LYS A 45 2.43 14.45 -3.35
CA LYS A 45 3.58 15.36 -3.35
C LYS A 45 3.48 16.37 -4.49
N ASN A 46 2.67 17.40 -4.27
CA ASN A 46 2.60 18.55 -5.17
C ASN A 46 3.59 19.65 -4.75
N TYR A 47 3.77 20.66 -5.62
CA TYR A 47 4.72 21.75 -5.40
C TYR A 47 4.54 22.46 -4.05
N ALA A 48 3.28 22.66 -3.62
CA ALA A 48 2.95 23.29 -2.35
C ALA A 48 3.19 22.40 -1.12
N ARG A 49 3.25 21.07 -1.27
CA ARG A 49 3.41 20.08 -0.19
C ARG A 49 4.79 19.40 -0.19
N ASN A 50 5.78 19.98 -0.87
CA ASN A 50 7.10 19.38 -1.00
C ASN A 50 7.93 19.37 0.31
N SER A 51 7.50 20.10 1.35
CA SER A 51 8.18 20.14 2.66
C SER A 51 7.80 19.01 3.61
N MET A 52 6.97 18.05 3.17
CA MET A 52 6.52 16.94 4.00
C MET A 52 7.64 15.90 4.19
N GLY A 53 7.77 15.36 5.40
CA GLY A 53 8.72 14.28 5.70
C GLY A 53 8.38 12.98 4.95
N ASP A 54 9.41 12.19 4.68
CA ASP A 54 9.28 10.95 3.89
C ASP A 54 8.39 9.89 4.55
N GLU A 55 8.39 9.81 5.88
CA GLU A 55 7.51 8.92 6.65
C GLU A 55 6.03 9.22 6.37
N ARG A 56 5.61 10.48 6.55
CA ARG A 56 4.25 10.92 6.27
C ARG A 56 3.87 10.76 4.79
N LEU A 57 4.83 10.95 3.86
CA LEU A 57 4.60 10.71 2.44
C LEU A 57 4.35 9.22 2.14
N SER A 58 5.13 8.35 2.76
CA SER A 58 4.97 6.89 2.63
C SER A 58 3.59 6.46 3.12
N ASP A 59 3.19 6.90 4.33
CA ASP A 59 1.90 6.54 4.92
C ASP A 59 0.72 6.98 4.04
N LEU A 60 0.76 8.23 3.55
CA LEU A 60 -0.27 8.75 2.64
C LEU A 60 -0.30 8.01 1.30
N SER A 61 0.87 7.57 0.81
CA SER A 61 0.96 6.82 -0.44
C SER A 61 0.33 5.44 -0.32
N VAL A 62 0.55 4.76 0.80
CA VAL A 62 -0.13 3.49 1.13
C VAL A 62 -1.64 3.69 1.16
N LEU A 63 -2.13 4.69 1.92
CA LEU A 63 -3.55 5.01 1.99
C LEU A 63 -4.16 5.34 0.61
N ALA A 64 -3.42 6.02 -0.26
CA ALA A 64 -3.90 6.40 -1.59
C ALA A 64 -3.94 5.25 -2.61
N ILE A 65 -3.08 4.25 -2.45
CA ILE A 65 -3.02 3.03 -3.27
C ILE A 65 -4.13 2.06 -2.83
N GLU A 66 -4.31 1.89 -1.52
CA GLU A 66 -5.25 0.95 -0.90
C GLU A 66 -6.69 1.52 -0.77
N ARG A 67 -7.09 2.51 -1.57
CA ARG A 67 -8.38 3.23 -1.40
C ARG A 67 -9.67 2.40 -1.60
N ASP A 68 -9.59 1.10 -1.79
CA ASP A 68 -10.76 0.20 -1.86
C ASP A 68 -11.29 -0.22 -0.48
N PHE A 69 -10.81 0.40 0.62
CA PHE A 69 -11.38 0.22 1.95
C PHE A 69 -12.42 1.29 2.28
N ASP A 70 -13.58 0.85 2.80
CA ASP A 70 -14.60 1.73 3.35
C ASP A 70 -14.08 2.34 4.66
N ILE A 71 -13.95 3.66 4.69
CA ILE A 71 -13.44 4.40 5.85
C ILE A 71 -14.63 5.10 6.51
N ASP A 72 -14.93 4.71 7.74
CA ASP A 72 -15.87 5.42 8.60
C ASP A 72 -15.23 6.73 9.09
N PHE A 73 -15.60 7.83 8.43
CA PHE A 73 -15.08 9.16 8.75
C PHE A 73 -15.42 9.61 10.17
N GLU A 74 -16.57 9.19 10.73
CA GLU A 74 -16.95 9.62 12.08
C GLU A 74 -16.10 8.95 13.13
N LYS A 75 -15.80 7.67 12.94
CA LYS A 75 -14.84 6.99 13.81
C LYS A 75 -13.45 7.61 13.75
N VAL A 76 -13.00 8.05 12.57
CA VAL A 76 -11.71 8.74 12.41
C VAL A 76 -11.70 10.08 13.13
N ILE A 77 -12.80 10.84 13.03
CA ILE A 77 -12.97 12.13 13.71
C ILE A 77 -12.97 11.95 15.23
N ASP A 78 -13.70 10.97 15.75
CA ASP A 78 -13.76 10.66 17.18
C ASP A 78 -12.37 10.28 17.72
N VAL A 79 -11.65 9.40 17.03
CA VAL A 79 -10.28 9.02 17.42
C VAL A 79 -9.35 10.23 17.38
N PHE A 80 -9.41 11.04 16.33
CA PHE A 80 -8.58 12.24 16.21
C PHE A 80 -8.89 13.25 17.33
N ALA A 81 -10.16 13.46 17.67
CA ALA A 81 -10.58 14.36 18.75
C ALA A 81 -10.10 13.87 20.13
N ILE A 82 -10.14 12.56 20.38
CA ILE A 82 -9.62 11.96 21.62
C ILE A 82 -8.10 12.14 21.72
N GLN A 83 -7.39 11.92 20.61
CA GLN A 83 -5.93 11.89 20.58
C GLN A 83 -5.32 13.30 20.55
N HIS A 84 -6.04 14.26 19.95
CA HIS A 84 -5.67 15.68 19.90
C HIS A 84 -6.76 16.53 20.56
N LYS A 85 -6.79 16.52 21.90
CA LYS A 85 -7.69 17.29 22.79
C LYS A 85 -7.78 18.82 22.53
N ASN A 86 -7.13 19.38 21.51
CA ASN A 86 -7.08 20.82 21.26
C ASN A 86 -7.01 21.22 19.76
N SER A 87 -7.49 20.38 18.84
CA SER A 87 -7.53 20.71 17.41
C SER A 87 -8.76 21.57 17.08
N ARG A 88 -8.56 22.88 16.98
CA ARG A 88 -9.57 23.87 16.54
C ARG A 88 -9.99 23.66 15.08
N ILE A 89 -10.79 22.63 14.80
CA ILE A 89 -11.46 22.53 13.50
C ILE A 89 -12.96 22.58 13.79
N LEU A 90 -13.44 23.82 13.92
CA LEU A 90 -14.86 24.14 13.83
C LEU A 90 -15.25 24.00 12.36
N LEU A 91 -15.87 22.88 12.00
CA LEU A 91 -16.60 22.78 10.75
C LEU A 91 -17.95 23.46 10.97
N MET A 92 -18.06 24.69 10.46
CA MET A 92 -19.33 25.37 10.22
C MET A 92 -20.00 24.79 8.98
#